data_AF-A0AB37SMP0-F1
#
_entry.id   AF-A0AB37SMP0-F1
#
_cell.length_a   1.000
_cell.length_b   1.000
_cell.length_c   1.000
_cell.angle_alpha   90.00
_cell.angle_beta   90.00
_cell.angle_gamma   90.00
#
_symmetry.space_group_name_H-M   'P 1'
#
loop_
_entity.id
_entity.type
_entity.pdbx_description
1 polymer ?
#
loop_
_entity_poly.entity_id
_entity_poly.type
_entity_poly.pdbx_seq_one_letter_code
_entity_poly.pdbx_strand_id
1 'polypeptide(L)'
;MHADLAVKQVHELTQPQAHALRDAIRLRHRLLNDATNALYAALVTVGARVSIRDIINPARYRGLSGTVQAKNGKHATVLLDEESTDKLASNTGRNRVWMPEGTTRHSLDGIPVEALEVRDAPDGFGELAKFLINEAAPDELTSIDAARKQRLHELAADISEGDPIMVTDVTPQFLAGLTGAVQSVDTHEGTCLVLLDENSTKQLRLEESPRYPVEDTAPTFPLRLRFNQILLTAGL
;
A
#
# COMPACT_ATOMS: atom_id res chain seq x y z
N MET A 1 -25.80 -9.54 26.31
CA MET A 1 -26.41 -8.83 27.45
C MET A 1 -26.51 -7.31 27.26
N HIS A 2 -25.53 -6.64 26.64
CA HIS A 2 -25.61 -5.19 26.39
C HIS A 2 -26.57 -4.78 25.25
N ALA A 3 -26.74 -5.61 24.22
CA ALA A 3 -27.62 -5.30 23.09
C ALA A 3 -29.12 -5.25 23.48
N ASP A 4 -29.59 -6.20 24.30
CA ASP A 4 -31.01 -6.25 24.71
C ASP A 4 -31.41 -5.07 25.60
N LEU A 5 -30.48 -4.56 26.42
CA LEU A 5 -30.70 -3.37 27.24
C LEU A 5 -30.77 -2.10 26.36
N ALA A 6 -29.89 -1.98 25.38
CA ALA A 6 -29.89 -0.87 24.43
C ALA A 6 -31.16 -0.88 23.56
N VAL A 7 -31.61 -2.05 23.10
CA VAL A 7 -32.84 -2.18 22.31
C VAL A 7 -34.06 -1.75 23.12
N LYS A 8 -34.14 -2.07 24.42
CA LYS A 8 -35.23 -1.58 25.29
C LYS A 8 -35.22 -0.05 25.41
N GLN A 9 -34.05 0.55 25.61
CA GLN A 9 -33.92 2.02 25.69
C GLN A 9 -34.32 2.72 24.38
N VAL A 10 -34.13 2.08 23.23
CA VAL A 10 -34.56 2.62 21.93
C VAL A 10 -36.09 2.76 21.85
N HIS A 11 -36.85 1.87 22.50
CA HIS A 11 -38.32 1.93 22.50
C HIS A 11 -38.87 3.10 23.33
N GLU A 12 -38.06 3.67 24.21
CA GLU A 12 -38.44 4.80 25.08
C GLU A 12 -38.04 6.17 24.47
N LEU A 13 -37.42 6.18 23.28
CA LEU A 13 -36.94 7.41 22.66
C LEU A 13 -38.06 8.25 22.05
N THR A 14 -37.94 9.57 22.20
CA THR A 14 -38.75 10.53 21.45
C THR A 14 -38.32 10.58 19.98
N GLN A 15 -39.19 11.08 19.09
CA GLN A 15 -38.90 11.17 17.65
C GLN A 15 -37.59 11.97 17.34
N PRO A 16 -37.30 13.13 17.97
CA PRO A 16 -36.02 13.82 17.76
C PRO A 16 -34.80 12.99 18.20
N GLN A 17 -34.91 12.28 19.33
CA GLN A 17 -33.84 11.41 19.83
C GLN A 17 -33.62 10.20 18.91
N ALA A 18 -34.68 9.63 18.34
CA ALA A 18 -34.57 8.57 17.35
C ALA A 18 -33.86 9.03 16.07
N HIS A 19 -34.10 10.27 15.61
CA HIS A 19 -33.36 10.87 14.50
C HIS A 19 -31.88 11.06 14.84
N ALA A 20 -31.55 11.63 16.00
CA ALA A 20 -30.18 11.78 16.46
C ALA A 20 -29.45 10.44 16.57
N LEU A 21 -30.12 9.40 17.08
CA LEU A 21 -29.58 8.05 17.16
C LEU A 21 -29.32 7.46 15.77
N ARG A 22 -30.21 7.68 14.80
CA ARG A 22 -29.99 7.24 13.41
C ARG A 22 -28.70 7.83 12.83
N ASP A 23 -28.47 9.11 13.08
CA ASP A 23 -27.28 9.80 12.58
C ASP A 23 -26.02 9.30 13.29
N ALA A 24 -26.08 9.02 14.59
CA ALA A 24 -25.02 8.37 15.34
C ALA A 24 -24.69 6.95 14.82
N ILE A 25 -25.71 6.13 14.52
CA ILE A 25 -25.53 4.79 13.93
C ILE A 25 -24.85 4.90 12.56
N ARG A 26 -25.31 5.82 11.71
CA ARG A 26 -24.70 6.07 10.38
C ARG A 26 -23.26 6.54 10.48
N LEU A 27 -22.95 7.40 11.46
CA LEU A 27 -21.59 7.82 11.72
C LEU A 27 -20.73 6.63 12.17
N ARG A 28 -21.24 5.78 13.08
CA ARG A 28 -20.51 4.61 13.54
C ARG A 28 -20.24 3.61 12.44
N HIS A 29 -21.21 3.32 11.56
CA HIS A 29 -20.97 2.47 10.39
C HIS A 29 -19.89 3.03 9.47
N ARG A 30 -19.87 4.35 9.24
CA ARG A 30 -18.81 4.99 8.45
C ARG A 30 -17.44 4.80 9.10
N LEU A 31 -17.31 5.12 10.40
CA LEU A 31 -16.05 4.97 11.13
C LEU A 31 -15.55 3.51 11.14
N LEU A 32 -16.45 2.54 11.29
CA LEU A 32 -16.08 1.12 11.22
C LEU A 32 -15.58 0.71 9.83
N ASN A 33 -16.23 1.20 8.77
CA ASN A 33 -15.79 0.94 7.40
C ASN A 33 -14.43 1.60 7.14
N ASP A 34 -14.22 2.83 7.60
CA ASP A 34 -12.96 3.55 7.45
C ASP A 34 -11.83 2.87 8.23
N ALA A 35 -12.10 2.41 9.46
CA ALA A 35 -11.16 1.63 10.25
C ALA A 35 -10.78 0.31 9.56
N THR A 36 -11.77 -0.40 9.01
CA THR A 36 -11.54 -1.66 8.29
C THR A 36 -10.70 -1.42 7.02
N ASN A 37 -11.00 -0.36 6.26
CA ASN A 37 -10.23 0.04 5.09
C ASN A 37 -8.80 0.44 5.46
N ALA A 38 -8.63 1.19 6.55
CA ALA A 38 -7.31 1.58 7.07
C ALA A 38 -6.49 0.37 7.47
N LEU A 39 -7.12 -0.67 8.03
CA LEU A 39 -6.45 -1.91 8.40
C LEU A 39 -5.96 -2.67 7.16
N TYR A 40 -6.81 -2.85 6.15
CA TYR A 40 -6.39 -3.49 4.90
C TYR A 40 -5.29 -2.69 4.22
N ALA A 41 -5.41 -1.37 4.21
CA ALA A 41 -4.36 -0.50 3.71
C ALA A 41 -3.07 -0.65 4.52
N ALA A 42 -3.10 -0.72 5.84
CA ALA A 42 -1.88 -0.84 6.65
C ALA A 42 -1.17 -2.18 6.41
N LEU A 43 -1.94 -3.26 6.24
CA LEU A 43 -1.39 -4.61 5.98
C LEU A 43 -0.73 -4.71 4.61
N VAL A 44 -1.38 -4.18 3.57
CA VAL A 44 -0.89 -4.29 2.19
C VAL A 44 0.17 -3.23 1.94
N THR A 45 1.43 -3.68 1.98
CA THR A 45 2.61 -2.90 1.63
C THR A 45 3.10 -3.27 0.23
N VAL A 46 3.79 -2.33 -0.42
CA VAL A 46 4.45 -2.64 -1.69
C VAL A 46 5.59 -3.63 -1.44
N GLY A 47 5.75 -4.60 -2.33
CA GLY A 47 6.68 -5.71 -2.19
C GLY A 47 6.15 -6.89 -1.36
N ALA A 48 5.00 -6.77 -0.70
CA ALA A 48 4.44 -7.91 0.02
C ALA A 48 3.89 -8.97 -0.95
N ARG A 49 4.09 -10.26 -0.64
CA ARG A 49 3.33 -11.32 -1.32
C ARG A 49 1.91 -11.34 -0.81
N VAL A 50 0.99 -11.39 -1.75
CA VAL A 50 -0.45 -11.35 -1.51
C VAL A 50 -1.15 -12.48 -2.27
N SER A 51 -2.25 -12.95 -1.70
CA SER A 51 -3.26 -13.72 -2.42
C SER A 51 -4.56 -12.95 -2.52
N ILE A 52 -5.18 -13.02 -3.70
CA ILE A 52 -6.47 -12.39 -3.96
C ILE A 52 -7.58 -13.27 -3.37
N ARG A 53 -8.35 -12.71 -2.45
CA ARG A 53 -9.47 -13.34 -1.75
C ARG A 53 -10.64 -13.63 -2.69
N ASP A 54 -11.48 -14.56 -2.27
CA ASP A 54 -12.67 -15.00 -3.02
C ASP A 54 -13.79 -13.96 -3.12
N ILE A 55 -13.65 -12.82 -2.42
CA ILE A 55 -14.64 -11.74 -2.40
C ILE A 55 -14.61 -10.86 -3.66
N ILE A 56 -13.56 -10.95 -4.48
CA ILE A 56 -13.40 -10.09 -5.65
C ILE A 56 -14.32 -10.52 -6.82
N ASN A 57 -14.73 -9.52 -7.60
CA ASN A 57 -15.39 -9.66 -8.90
C ASN A 57 -14.53 -8.90 -9.93
N PRO A 58 -14.14 -9.48 -11.07
CA PRO A 58 -14.47 -10.82 -11.62
C PRO A 58 -13.90 -12.02 -10.85
N ALA A 59 -14.67 -13.12 -10.81
CA ALA A 59 -14.30 -14.35 -10.12
C ALA A 59 -13.00 -15.01 -10.62
N ARG A 60 -12.52 -14.66 -11.82
CA ARG A 60 -11.26 -15.16 -12.39
C ARG A 60 -10.01 -14.73 -11.63
N TYR A 61 -10.10 -13.67 -10.82
CA TYR A 61 -8.97 -13.18 -10.03
C TYR A 61 -8.87 -13.88 -8.67
N ARG A 62 -9.86 -14.69 -8.30
CA ARG A 62 -9.91 -15.37 -7.00
C ARG A 62 -8.82 -16.44 -6.90
N GLY A 63 -8.12 -16.46 -5.77
CA GLY A 63 -7.05 -17.41 -5.49
C GLY A 63 -5.76 -17.18 -6.26
N LEU A 64 -5.65 -16.11 -7.06
CA LEU A 64 -4.39 -15.72 -7.69
C LEU A 64 -3.44 -15.14 -6.65
N SER A 65 -2.15 -15.43 -6.80
CA SER A 65 -1.06 -14.92 -5.97
C SER A 65 -0.11 -14.06 -6.77
N GLY A 66 0.55 -13.15 -6.06
CA GLY A 66 1.55 -12.28 -6.65
C GLY A 66 2.19 -11.35 -5.63
N THR A 67 2.96 -10.40 -6.13
CA THR A 67 3.64 -9.38 -5.35
C THR A 67 3.05 -8.01 -5.65
N VAL A 68 2.78 -7.20 -4.62
CA VAL A 68 2.27 -5.84 -4.80
C VAL A 68 3.37 -4.97 -5.42
N GLN A 69 3.13 -4.39 -6.60
CA GLN A 69 4.07 -3.47 -7.26
C GLN A 69 3.78 -2.00 -6.93
N ALA A 70 2.50 -1.65 -6.81
CA ALA A 70 2.10 -0.28 -6.53
C ALA A 70 0.80 -0.27 -5.73
N LYS A 71 0.56 0.85 -5.05
CA LYS A 71 -0.64 1.05 -4.25
C LYS A 71 -1.13 2.49 -4.34
N ASN A 72 -2.34 2.64 -4.85
CA ASN A 72 -3.04 3.89 -5.06
C ASN A 72 -4.24 3.98 -4.10
N GLY A 73 -3.96 4.18 -2.81
CA GLY A 73 -4.97 4.31 -1.77
C GLY A 73 -5.77 3.02 -1.56
N LYS A 74 -6.94 2.93 -2.19
CA LYS A 74 -7.88 1.79 -2.09
C LYS A 74 -7.62 0.68 -3.11
N HIS A 75 -6.81 0.95 -4.13
CA HIS A 75 -6.45 -0.02 -5.15
C HIS A 75 -4.95 -0.30 -5.13
N ALA A 76 -4.56 -1.49 -5.57
CA ALA A 76 -3.20 -1.93 -5.71
C ALA A 76 -2.99 -2.60 -7.07
N THR A 77 -1.77 -2.47 -7.57
CA THR A 77 -1.28 -3.16 -8.76
C THR A 77 -0.46 -4.36 -8.28
N VAL A 78 -0.82 -5.56 -8.73
CA VAL A 78 -0.21 -6.82 -8.31
C VAL A 78 0.45 -7.49 -9.50
N LEU A 79 1.75 -7.77 -9.40
CA LEU A 79 2.46 -8.63 -10.35
C LEU A 79 2.19 -10.07 -9.97
N LEU A 80 1.47 -10.78 -10.83
CA LEU A 80 1.15 -12.19 -10.60
C LEU A 80 2.40 -13.07 -10.72
N ASP A 81 2.41 -14.13 -9.92
CA ASP A 81 3.37 -15.23 -10.07
C ASP A 81 3.13 -15.96 -11.40
N GLU A 82 4.12 -16.74 -11.86
CA GLU A 82 4.05 -17.48 -13.13
C GLU A 82 2.84 -18.44 -13.15
N GLU A 83 2.64 -19.21 -12.07
CA GLU A 83 1.50 -20.13 -11.96
C GLU A 83 0.14 -19.41 -12.02
N SER A 84 0.06 -18.21 -11.41
CA SER A 84 -1.15 -17.40 -11.39
C SER A 84 -1.40 -16.71 -12.74
N THR A 85 -0.32 -16.34 -13.44
CA THR A 85 -0.35 -15.81 -14.81
C THR A 85 -0.84 -16.88 -15.78
N ASP A 86 -0.33 -18.11 -15.67
CA ASP A 86 -0.76 -19.25 -16.47
C ASP A 86 -2.23 -19.61 -16.22
N LYS A 87 -2.68 -19.63 -14.96
CA LYS A 87 -4.10 -19.82 -14.63
C LYS A 87 -4.98 -18.75 -15.27
N LEU A 88 -4.57 -17.49 -15.23
CA LEU A 88 -5.31 -16.40 -15.84
C LEU A 88 -5.31 -16.48 -17.39
N ALA A 89 -4.19 -16.88 -18.00
CA ALA A 89 -4.05 -17.08 -19.45
C ALA A 89 -4.85 -18.29 -19.97
N SER A 90 -4.90 -19.38 -19.18
CA SER A 90 -5.62 -20.62 -19.48
C SER A 90 -7.15 -20.47 -19.44
N ASN A 91 -7.64 -19.35 -18.90
CA ASN A 91 -9.07 -19.10 -18.76
C ASN A 91 -9.70 -18.85 -20.14
N THR A 92 -10.38 -19.88 -20.66
CA THR A 92 -10.94 -19.91 -22.01
C THR A 92 -12.38 -19.39 -22.00
N GLY A 93 -12.68 -18.36 -22.81
CA GLY A 93 -14.04 -17.83 -22.96
C GLY A 93 -14.10 -16.35 -23.37
N ARG A 94 -15.32 -15.77 -23.38
CA ARG A 94 -15.58 -14.35 -23.70
C ARG A 94 -14.88 -13.34 -22.78
N ASN A 95 -14.40 -13.80 -21.63
CA ASN A 95 -13.76 -12.99 -20.58
C ASN A 95 -12.23 -13.18 -20.52
N ARG A 96 -11.62 -13.67 -21.60
CA ARG A 96 -10.16 -13.82 -21.72
C ARG A 96 -9.49 -12.46 -21.57
N VAL A 97 -8.54 -12.37 -20.64
CA VAL A 97 -7.65 -11.22 -20.54
C VAL A 97 -6.66 -11.33 -21.70
N TRP A 98 -6.58 -10.28 -22.52
CA TRP A 98 -5.59 -10.24 -23.59
C TRP A 98 -4.20 -10.15 -22.95
N MET A 99 -3.33 -11.09 -23.31
CA MET A 99 -1.95 -11.14 -22.86
C MET A 99 -1.05 -11.33 -24.08
N PRO A 100 0.05 -10.57 -24.20
CA PRO A 100 1.07 -10.82 -25.21
C PRO A 100 1.63 -12.24 -25.10
N GLU A 101 1.93 -12.87 -26.24
CA GLU A 101 2.57 -14.18 -26.26
C GLU A 101 3.93 -14.14 -25.54
N GLY A 102 4.18 -15.11 -24.66
CA GLY A 102 5.42 -15.19 -23.87
C GLY A 102 5.42 -14.37 -22.56
N THR A 103 4.29 -13.81 -22.13
CA THR A 103 4.21 -13.12 -20.83
C THR A 103 4.33 -14.12 -19.68
N THR A 104 5.45 -14.11 -18.95
CA THR A 104 5.68 -14.99 -17.78
C THR A 104 5.04 -14.46 -16.50
N ARG A 105 5.03 -13.13 -16.32
CA ARG A 105 4.39 -12.47 -15.17
C ARG A 105 3.52 -11.34 -15.65
N HIS A 106 2.24 -11.36 -15.30
CA HIS A 106 1.27 -10.34 -15.69
C HIS A 106 0.97 -9.37 -14.54
N SER A 107 1.02 -8.07 -14.84
CA SER A 107 0.64 -7.03 -13.88
C SER A 107 -0.86 -6.79 -13.94
N LEU A 108 -1.55 -6.98 -12.81
CA LEU A 108 -2.97 -6.70 -12.64
C LEU A 108 -3.15 -5.38 -11.91
N ASP A 109 -3.75 -4.41 -12.58
CA ASP A 109 -4.09 -3.12 -11.99
C ASP A 109 -5.52 -3.09 -11.42
N GLY A 110 -5.75 -2.17 -10.48
CA GLY A 110 -7.08 -1.86 -9.94
C GLY A 110 -7.61 -2.83 -8.89
N ILE A 111 -6.78 -3.74 -8.37
CA ILE A 111 -7.22 -4.71 -7.37
C ILE A 111 -7.53 -4.00 -6.05
N PRO A 112 -8.75 -4.08 -5.49
CA PRO A 112 -9.08 -3.43 -4.25
C PRO A 112 -8.29 -4.05 -3.10
N VAL A 113 -7.72 -3.21 -2.24
CA VAL A 113 -6.81 -3.63 -1.17
C VAL A 113 -7.49 -4.55 -0.14
N GLU A 114 -8.81 -4.41 0.06
CA GLU A 114 -9.63 -5.31 0.90
C GLU A 114 -9.70 -6.76 0.39
N ALA A 115 -9.49 -6.95 -0.92
CA ALA A 115 -9.48 -8.26 -1.55
C ALA A 115 -8.09 -8.90 -1.51
N LEU A 116 -7.08 -8.23 -0.96
CA LEU A 116 -5.74 -8.77 -0.82
C LEU A 116 -5.53 -9.34 0.58
N GLU A 117 -4.97 -10.54 0.62
CA GLU A 117 -4.52 -11.20 1.83
C GLU A 117 -3.01 -11.30 1.82
N VAL A 118 -2.36 -10.65 2.79
CA VAL A 118 -0.89 -10.60 2.89
C VAL A 118 -0.38 -11.88 3.52
N ARG A 119 0.58 -12.54 2.86
CA ARG A 119 1.15 -13.82 3.30
C ARG A 119 2.46 -13.66 4.08
N ASP A 120 3.17 -12.56 3.88
CA ASP A 120 4.52 -12.35 4.44
C ASP A 120 4.54 -11.37 5.62
N ALA A 121 3.37 -11.00 6.17
CA ALA A 121 3.33 -10.08 7.28
C ALA A 121 3.96 -10.74 8.53
N PRO A 122 4.87 -10.05 9.24
CA PRO A 122 5.44 -10.59 10.47
C PRO A 122 4.35 -10.83 11.51
N ASP A 123 4.53 -11.89 12.30
CA ASP A 123 3.59 -12.27 13.36
C ASP A 123 3.28 -11.07 14.27
N GLY A 124 2.00 -10.83 14.52
CA GLY A 124 1.54 -9.73 15.38
C GLY A 124 1.41 -8.35 14.71
N PHE A 125 1.92 -8.12 13.49
CA PHE A 125 1.74 -6.82 12.81
C PHE A 125 0.27 -6.48 12.58
N GLY A 126 -0.54 -7.47 12.22
CA GLY A 126 -1.99 -7.28 12.07
C GLY A 126 -2.70 -6.95 13.38
N GLU A 127 -2.19 -7.41 14.52
CA GLU A 127 -2.72 -7.05 15.84
C GLU A 127 -2.29 -5.64 16.23
N LEU A 128 -1.04 -5.27 15.99
CA LEU A 128 -0.55 -3.90 16.17
C LEU A 128 -1.35 -2.90 15.34
N ALA A 129 -1.60 -3.20 14.06
CA ALA A 129 -2.41 -2.34 13.19
C ALA A 129 -3.85 -2.22 13.70
N LYS A 130 -4.47 -3.32 14.17
CA LYS A 130 -5.81 -3.29 14.77
C LYS A 130 -5.86 -2.41 16.02
N PHE A 131 -4.87 -2.55 16.89
CA PHE A 131 -4.74 -1.76 18.11
C PHE A 131 -4.62 -0.27 17.77
N LEU A 132 -3.70 0.10 16.88
CA LEU A 132 -3.49 1.49 16.45
C LEU A 132 -4.74 2.16 15.88
N ILE A 133 -5.55 1.39 15.14
CA ILE A 133 -6.73 1.94 14.46
C ILE A 133 -7.94 2.04 15.39
N ASN A 134 -8.13 1.08 16.29
CA ASN A 134 -9.39 0.94 17.03
C ASN A 134 -9.29 1.29 18.52
N GLU A 135 -8.10 1.19 19.11
CA GLU A 135 -7.92 1.13 20.56
C GLU A 135 -6.90 2.13 21.10
N ALA A 136 -5.88 2.47 20.32
CA ALA A 136 -4.76 3.28 20.78
C ALA A 136 -5.17 4.68 21.24
N ALA A 137 -4.73 5.05 22.44
CA ALA A 137 -4.84 6.39 22.98
C ALA A 137 -3.83 7.35 22.33
N PRO A 138 -4.04 8.69 22.38
CA PRO A 138 -3.15 9.65 21.72
C PRO A 138 -1.68 9.61 22.17
N ASP A 139 -1.43 9.30 23.43
CA ASP A 139 -0.09 9.13 24.02
C ASP A 139 0.59 7.82 23.56
N GLU A 140 -0.18 6.75 23.40
CA GLU A 140 0.29 5.49 22.82
C GLU A 140 0.67 5.67 21.35
N LEU A 141 -0.14 6.38 20.56
CA LEU A 141 0.18 6.73 19.18
C LEU A 141 1.49 7.51 19.06
N THR A 142 1.72 8.45 19.99
CA THR A 142 2.96 9.25 20.03
C THR A 142 4.17 8.37 20.33
N SER A 143 4.03 7.46 21.31
CA SER A 143 5.09 6.53 21.70
C SER A 143 5.45 5.55 20.57
N ILE A 144 4.43 5.03 19.88
CA ILE A 144 4.62 4.11 18.76
C ILE A 144 5.23 4.83 17.55
N ASP A 145 4.84 6.07 17.24
CA ASP A 145 5.48 6.84 16.18
C ASP A 145 6.96 7.15 16.48
N ALA A 146 7.30 7.41 17.75
CA ALA A 146 8.70 7.56 18.17
C ALA A 146 9.49 6.26 17.95
N ALA A 147 8.96 5.11 18.38
CA ALA A 147 9.59 3.81 18.15
C ALA A 147 9.73 3.49 16.66
N ARG A 148 8.72 3.81 15.84
CA ARG A 148 8.75 3.68 14.37
C ARG A 148 9.88 4.52 13.76
N LYS A 149 10.01 5.78 14.16
CA LYS A 149 11.07 6.69 13.69
C LYS A 149 12.46 6.15 14.05
N GLN A 150 12.62 5.67 15.28
CA GLN A 150 13.87 5.04 15.71
C GLN A 150 14.17 3.80 14.86
N ARG A 151 13.19 2.93 14.63
CA ARG A 151 13.38 1.73 13.80
C ARG A 151 13.79 2.07 12.37
N LEU A 152 13.19 3.10 11.77
CA LEU A 152 13.59 3.57 10.44
C LEU A 152 15.02 4.10 10.41
N HIS A 153 15.45 4.78 11.48
CA HIS A 153 16.84 5.23 11.60
C HIS A 153 17.81 4.04 11.75
N GLU A 154 17.44 3.00 12.49
CA GLU A 154 18.25 1.77 12.59
C GLU A 154 18.37 1.07 11.24
N LEU A 155 17.24 0.89 10.53
CA LEU A 155 17.23 0.26 9.21
C LEU A 155 18.04 1.04 8.18
N ALA A 156 18.15 2.36 8.35
CA ALA A 156 18.96 3.17 7.46
C ALA A 156 20.47 2.92 7.59
N ALA A 157 20.93 2.37 8.71
CA ALA A 157 22.33 1.97 8.87
C ALA A 157 22.70 0.78 7.97
N ASP A 158 21.72 -0.01 7.57
CA ASP A 158 21.91 -1.20 6.72
C ASP A 158 21.83 -0.85 5.22
N ILE A 159 21.41 0.37 4.86
CA ILE A 159 21.32 0.82 3.46
C ILE A 159 22.73 1.09 2.92
N SER A 160 23.04 0.45 1.81
CA SER A 160 24.33 0.55 1.12
C SER A 160 24.19 1.17 -0.27
N GLU A 161 25.30 1.71 -0.79
CA GLU A 161 25.38 2.12 -2.19
C GLU A 161 25.10 0.93 -3.12
N GLY A 162 24.28 1.16 -4.14
CA GLY A 162 23.83 0.15 -5.09
C GLY A 162 22.53 -0.55 -4.69
N ASP A 163 22.02 -0.36 -3.47
CA ASP A 163 20.76 -1.00 -3.07
C ASP A 163 19.60 -0.54 -3.94
N PRO A 164 18.83 -1.48 -4.53
CA PRO A 164 17.66 -1.15 -5.33
C PRO A 164 16.53 -0.66 -4.41
N ILE A 165 15.87 0.40 -4.83
CA ILE A 165 14.78 1.03 -4.07
C ILE A 165 13.60 1.37 -4.96
N MET A 166 12.46 1.57 -4.31
CA MET A 166 11.29 2.20 -4.86
C MET A 166 10.89 3.40 -3.99
N VAL A 167 10.55 4.51 -4.63
CA VAL A 167 10.12 5.74 -3.97
C VAL A 167 8.70 5.58 -3.44
N THR A 168 8.47 5.99 -2.19
CA THR A 168 7.18 5.88 -1.49
C THR A 168 6.97 7.09 -0.58
N ASP A 169 5.74 7.35 -0.12
CA ASP A 169 5.43 8.39 0.88
C ASP A 169 6.02 9.79 0.56
N VAL A 170 6.03 10.14 -0.72
CA VAL A 170 6.57 11.41 -1.23
C VAL A 170 5.46 12.37 -1.67
N THR A 171 5.77 13.66 -1.58
CA THR A 171 5.00 14.72 -2.24
C THR A 171 5.94 15.47 -3.18
N PRO A 172 5.61 15.58 -4.48
CA PRO A 172 4.36 15.19 -5.15
C PRO A 172 4.20 13.68 -5.41
N GLN A 173 2.95 13.21 -5.57
CA GLN A 173 2.62 11.78 -5.69
C GLN A 173 3.11 11.11 -6.98
N PHE A 174 3.34 11.85 -8.07
CA PHE A 174 3.88 11.27 -9.32
C PHE A 174 5.30 10.69 -9.16
N LEU A 175 5.98 11.03 -8.06
CA LEU A 175 7.27 10.43 -7.71
C LEU A 175 7.13 9.06 -7.05
N ALA A 176 5.96 8.73 -6.50
CA ALA A 176 5.73 7.45 -5.85
C ALA A 176 5.69 6.31 -6.88
N GLY A 177 6.36 5.21 -6.59
CA GLY A 177 6.49 4.07 -7.50
C GLY A 177 7.67 4.15 -8.45
N LEU A 178 8.36 5.29 -8.55
CA LEU A 178 9.62 5.40 -9.29
C LEU A 178 10.68 4.50 -8.64
N THR A 179 11.50 3.86 -9.46
CA THR A 179 12.55 2.92 -9.04
C THR A 179 13.94 3.43 -9.38
N GLY A 180 14.92 2.96 -8.61
CA GLY A 180 16.31 3.37 -8.78
C GLY A 180 17.25 2.60 -7.86
N ALA A 181 18.47 3.09 -7.74
CA ALA A 181 19.48 2.56 -6.83
C ALA A 181 20.05 3.66 -5.93
N VAL A 182 20.41 3.31 -4.70
CA VAL A 182 21.08 4.25 -3.79
C VAL A 182 22.46 4.60 -4.34
N GLN A 183 22.72 5.89 -4.51
CA GLN A 183 24.03 6.42 -4.91
C GLN A 183 24.86 6.83 -3.70
N SER A 184 24.25 7.44 -2.69
CA SER A 184 24.94 7.79 -1.44
C SER A 184 23.95 7.92 -0.28
N VAL A 185 24.45 7.71 0.93
CA VAL A 185 23.66 7.75 2.17
C VAL A 185 24.24 8.82 3.09
N ASP A 186 23.36 9.68 3.60
CA ASP A 186 23.64 10.64 4.65
C ASP A 186 22.85 10.26 5.90
N THR A 187 23.51 9.53 6.79
CA THR A 187 22.93 9.03 8.03
C THR A 187 22.67 10.14 9.06
N HIS A 188 23.38 11.27 8.98
CA HIS A 188 23.16 12.40 9.88
C HIS A 188 21.86 13.14 9.53
N GLU A 189 21.62 13.39 8.24
CA GLU A 189 20.39 14.05 7.79
C GLU A 189 19.20 13.09 7.62
N GLY A 190 19.43 11.78 7.70
CA GLY A 190 18.37 10.80 7.50
C GLY A 190 17.93 10.69 6.02
N THR A 191 18.86 10.94 5.10
CA THR A 191 18.57 11.04 3.65
C THR A 191 19.50 10.16 2.81
N CYS A 192 19.03 9.79 1.63
CA CYS A 192 19.84 9.15 0.60
C CYS A 192 19.68 9.89 -0.73
N LEU A 193 20.73 9.89 -1.52
CA LEU A 193 20.67 10.24 -2.93
C LEU A 193 20.39 8.95 -3.71
N VAL A 194 19.31 8.95 -4.48
CA VAL A 194 18.91 7.82 -5.33
C VAL A 194 19.10 8.20 -6.78
N LEU A 195 19.68 7.32 -7.56
CA LEU A 195 19.75 7.43 -9.00
C LEU A 195 18.57 6.65 -9.61
N LEU A 196 17.60 7.35 -10.18
CA LEU A 196 16.46 6.71 -10.85
C LEU A 196 16.95 5.88 -12.05
N ASP A 197 16.31 4.74 -12.28
CA ASP A 197 16.56 3.94 -13.48
C ASP A 197 16.03 4.63 -14.75
N GLU A 198 16.36 4.06 -15.91
CA GLU A 198 16.03 4.67 -17.20
C GLU A 198 14.51 4.81 -17.43
N ASN A 199 13.73 3.83 -16.97
CA ASN A 199 12.28 3.83 -17.15
C ASN A 199 11.63 4.88 -16.25
N SER A 200 12.04 4.94 -14.98
CA SER A 200 11.56 5.91 -13.99
C SER A 200 11.99 7.33 -14.33
N THR A 201 13.19 7.49 -14.91
CA THR A 201 13.66 8.78 -15.42
C THR A 201 12.82 9.24 -16.61
N LYS A 202 12.47 8.33 -17.54
CA LYS A 202 11.54 8.63 -18.64
C LYS A 202 10.15 9.00 -18.13
N GLN A 203 9.63 8.27 -17.13
CA GLN A 203 8.32 8.59 -16.52
C GLN A 203 8.34 9.98 -15.87
N LEU A 204 9.36 10.29 -15.08
CA LEU A 204 9.51 11.62 -14.47
C LEU A 204 9.59 12.73 -15.51
N ARG A 205 10.25 12.48 -16.65
CA ARG A 205 10.32 13.43 -17.77
C ARG A 205 8.93 13.75 -18.34
N LEU A 206 8.05 12.76 -18.47
CA LEU A 206 6.69 12.93 -19.02
C LEU A 206 5.79 13.82 -18.14
N GLU A 207 6.10 13.94 -16.85
CA GLU A 207 5.35 14.82 -15.94
C GLU A 207 5.66 16.32 -16.14
N GLU A 208 6.73 16.65 -16.87
CA GLU A 208 7.15 18.02 -17.23
C GLU A 208 7.18 18.99 -16.01
N SER A 209 7.56 18.48 -14.83
CA SER A 209 7.52 19.28 -13.61
C SER A 209 8.65 20.31 -13.59
N PRO A 210 8.37 21.61 -13.38
CA PRO A 210 9.42 22.64 -13.27
C PRO A 210 10.33 22.43 -12.06
N ARG A 211 9.89 21.64 -11.08
CA ARG A 211 10.67 21.29 -9.89
C ARG A 211 11.68 20.16 -10.13
N TYR A 212 11.45 19.35 -11.16
CA TYR A 212 12.29 18.20 -11.51
C TYR A 212 12.62 18.24 -13.00
N PRO A 213 13.49 19.17 -13.43
CA PRO A 213 13.86 19.31 -14.84
C PRO A 213 14.76 18.13 -15.24
N VAL A 214 14.21 17.18 -15.99
CA VAL A 214 14.95 16.06 -16.56
C VAL A 214 15.37 16.41 -17.99
N GLU A 215 16.67 16.43 -18.28
CA GLU A 215 17.14 16.64 -19.66
C GLU A 215 16.70 15.48 -20.57
N ASP A 216 16.41 15.77 -21.85
CA ASP A 216 15.87 14.80 -22.81
C ASP A 216 16.78 13.58 -23.03
N THR A 217 18.09 13.76 -22.89
CA THR A 217 19.10 12.72 -23.12
C THR A 217 19.56 12.03 -21.83
N ALA A 218 19.12 12.49 -20.66
CA ALA A 218 19.57 11.93 -19.38
C ALA A 218 19.05 10.49 -19.21
N PRO A 219 19.93 9.48 -19.05
CA PRO A 219 19.51 8.10 -18.84
C PRO A 219 19.07 7.85 -17.39
N THR A 220 19.51 8.69 -16.46
CA THR A 220 19.24 8.56 -15.02
C THR A 220 19.05 9.94 -14.41
N PHE A 221 18.28 10.03 -13.34
CA PHE A 221 18.02 11.29 -12.64
C PHE A 221 18.28 11.13 -11.13
N PRO A 222 19.11 12.00 -10.52
CA PRO A 222 19.36 11.96 -9.09
C PRO A 222 18.21 12.60 -8.31
N LEU A 223 17.69 11.87 -7.32
CA LEU A 223 16.61 12.30 -6.44
C LEU A 223 17.06 12.16 -4.98
N ARG A 224 16.97 13.25 -4.22
CA ARG A 224 17.26 13.22 -2.77
C ARG A 224 15.99 12.87 -2.00
N LEU A 225 16.04 11.80 -1.23
CA LEU A 225 14.90 11.26 -0.49
C LEU A 225 15.26 11.04 0.97
N ARG A 226 14.26 11.10 1.86
CA ARG A 226 14.41 10.66 3.25
C ARG A 226 14.27 9.15 3.36
N PHE A 227 14.81 8.55 4.42
CA PHE A 227 14.69 7.09 4.61
C PHE A 227 13.26 6.59 4.74
N ASN A 228 12.32 7.41 5.23
CA ASN A 228 10.90 7.05 5.25
C ASN A 228 10.22 7.13 3.88
N GLN A 229 10.91 7.63 2.85
CA GLN A 229 10.40 7.84 1.49
C GLN A 229 10.94 6.82 0.49
N ILE A 230 11.67 5.82 0.96
CA ILE A 230 12.23 4.76 0.15
C ILE A 230 11.85 3.40 0.72
N LEU A 231 11.69 2.43 -0.17
CA LEU A 231 11.48 1.03 0.16
C LEU A 231 12.58 0.23 -0.53
N LEU A 232 13.37 -0.51 0.22
CA LEU A 232 14.38 -1.42 -0.33
C LEU A 232 13.69 -2.55 -1.08
N THR A 233 14.02 -2.75 -2.34
CA THR A 233 13.44 -3.79 -3.21
C THR A 233 14.37 -4.99 -3.39
N ALA A 234 15.53 -4.98 -2.72
CA ALA A 234 16.46 -6.12 -2.73
C ALA A 234 15.80 -7.33 -2.08
N GLY A 235 15.41 -8.32 -2.90
CA GLY A 235 14.73 -9.54 -2.46
C GLY A 235 13.27 -9.69 -2.91
N LEU A 236 12.74 -8.75 -3.70
CA LEU A 236 11.47 -8.91 -4.42
C LEU A 236 11.60 -9.81 -5.66
#